data_AF-A0A830D725-F1
#
_entry.id   AF-A0A830D725-F1
#
_cell.length_a   1.000
_cell.length_b   1.000
_cell.length_c   1.000
_cell.angle_alpha   90.00
_cell.angle_beta   90.00
_cell.angle_gamma   90.00
#
_symmetry.space_group_name_H-M   'P 1'
#
loop_
_entity.id
_entity.type
_entity.pdbx_description
1 polymer ?
#
loop_
_entity_poly.entity_id
_entity_poly.type
_entity_poly.pdbx_seq_one_letter_code
_entity_poly.pdbx_strand_id
1 'polypeptide(L)'
;SFDILRDSLGLVRTEFPHTAYCVAGTQAEKSSWNSIGIFKISIISGKRRDLVPKNKNEDGTDMDSDSSDSDEDGAGSSPVLQAWDLSYHLKALEEPEAEAGLGGSTVSNQAPIVKFARHKDEGYAIDWSPLVAGRLVSGDCKNCINLWEPASDSSWNIDPNPFIGHTASVFVLQWSPTELFVFASCSVDGNICNDLGYSCGKVSCSFDQGA
;
A
#
# COMPACT_ATOMS: atom_id res chain seq x y z
N SER A 1 -4.19 1.31 4.55
CA SER A 1 -4.43 1.35 3.10
C SER A 1 -5.00 0.02 2.65
N PHE A 2 -5.77 -0.01 1.56
CA PHE A 2 -6.18 -1.24 0.91
C PHE A 2 -5.93 -1.08 -0.59
N ASP A 3 -5.52 -2.15 -1.24
CA ASP A 3 -5.31 -2.19 -2.68
C ASP A 3 -6.04 -3.41 -3.25
N ILE A 4 -6.44 -3.34 -4.51
CA ILE A 4 -7.21 -4.38 -5.20
C ILE A 4 -6.42 -4.82 -6.41
N LEU A 5 -5.78 -5.98 -6.29
CA LEU A 5 -5.18 -6.67 -7.43
C LEU A 5 -6.29 -7.28 -8.28
N ARG A 6 -6.37 -6.87 -9.55
CA ARG A 6 -7.32 -7.46 -10.51
C ARG A 6 -6.81 -8.81 -11.01
N ASP A 7 -7.71 -9.79 -11.06
CA ASP A 7 -7.44 -11.06 -11.72
C ASP A 7 -7.50 -10.93 -13.25
N SER A 8 -7.02 -11.97 -13.93
CA SER A 8 -7.06 -12.10 -15.40
C SER A 8 -8.24 -12.93 -15.91
N LEU A 9 -9.28 -13.15 -15.10
CA LEU A 9 -10.42 -14.03 -15.41
C LEU A 9 -11.57 -13.31 -16.13
N GLY A 10 -11.40 -12.02 -16.44
CA GLY A 10 -12.33 -11.22 -17.25
C GLY A 10 -12.76 -9.92 -16.59
N LEU A 11 -13.06 -8.91 -17.41
CA LEU A 11 -13.31 -7.53 -16.96
C LEU A 11 -14.66 -7.31 -16.25
N VAL A 12 -15.66 -8.16 -16.50
CA VAL A 12 -17.04 -7.97 -16.02
C VAL A 12 -17.63 -9.31 -15.61
N ARG A 13 -17.12 -9.88 -14.51
CA ARG A 13 -17.71 -11.08 -13.93
C ARG A 13 -18.90 -10.69 -13.06
N THR A 14 -20.10 -10.99 -13.54
CA THR A 14 -21.37 -10.74 -12.83
C THR A 14 -22.04 -12.02 -12.37
N GLU A 15 -21.60 -13.17 -12.87
CA GLU A 15 -22.16 -14.48 -12.55
C GLU A 15 -21.45 -15.09 -11.35
N PHE A 16 -22.25 -15.55 -10.39
CA PHE A 16 -21.77 -16.26 -9.20
C PHE A 16 -21.59 -17.76 -9.50
N PRO A 17 -20.75 -18.49 -8.74
CA PRO A 17 -20.01 -18.05 -7.55
C PRO A 17 -18.72 -17.29 -7.86
N HIS A 18 -18.36 -16.37 -6.96
CA HIS A 18 -17.06 -15.69 -6.99
C HIS A 18 -16.12 -16.25 -5.91
N THR A 19 -14.82 -16.07 -6.14
CA THR A 19 -13.75 -16.32 -5.17
C THR A 19 -12.95 -15.04 -5.00
N ALA A 20 -12.64 -14.67 -3.76
CA ALA A 20 -11.80 -13.53 -3.42
C ALA A 20 -10.63 -13.97 -2.54
N TYR A 21 -9.45 -13.40 -2.79
CA TYR A 21 -8.27 -13.54 -1.95
C TYR A 21 -8.01 -12.22 -1.25
N CYS A 22 -7.68 -12.25 0.04
CA CYS A 22 -7.43 -11.05 0.84
C CYS A 22 -6.15 -11.23 1.64
N VAL A 23 -5.33 -10.17 1.73
CA VAL A 23 -4.18 -10.10 2.62
C VAL A 23 -4.43 -8.96 3.60
N ALA A 24 -4.27 -9.22 4.90
CA ALA A 24 -4.45 -8.22 5.94
C ALA A 24 -3.34 -8.30 6.98
N GLY A 25 -2.82 -7.16 7.42
CA GLY A 25 -1.87 -7.07 8.52
C GLY A 25 -2.54 -6.63 9.82
N THR A 26 -1.99 -7.01 10.96
CA THR A 26 -2.38 -6.46 12.27
C THR A 26 -1.44 -5.32 12.70
N GLN A 27 -1.98 -4.40 13.50
CA GLN A 27 -1.22 -3.36 14.20
C GLN A 27 -1.43 -3.57 15.71
N ALA A 28 -0.48 -4.25 16.35
CA ALA A 28 -0.49 -4.57 17.76
C ALA A 28 0.44 -3.65 18.55
N GLU A 29 0.17 -3.51 19.85
CA GLU A 29 0.99 -2.73 20.81
C GLU A 29 2.47 -3.16 20.82
N LYS A 30 2.72 -4.45 20.58
CA LYS A 30 4.07 -5.01 20.47
C LYS A 30 4.32 -5.46 19.04
N SER A 31 5.47 -5.05 18.48
CA SER A 31 5.87 -5.41 17.13
C SER A 31 5.95 -6.93 16.89
N SER A 32 6.29 -7.70 17.91
CA SER A 32 6.36 -9.17 17.85
C SER A 32 5.00 -9.87 17.78
N TRP A 33 3.90 -9.15 17.99
CA TRP A 33 2.54 -9.66 17.88
C TRP A 33 1.87 -9.32 16.54
N ASN A 34 2.56 -8.56 15.68
CA ASN A 34 2.07 -8.28 14.34
C ASN A 34 2.09 -9.54 13.48
N SER A 35 1.02 -9.76 12.74
CA SER A 35 0.81 -10.91 11.87
C SER A 35 0.20 -10.47 10.55
N ILE A 36 0.56 -11.17 9.47
CA ILE A 36 -0.08 -11.02 8.17
C ILE A 36 -0.94 -12.26 7.95
N GLY A 37 -2.25 -12.05 7.79
CA GLY A 37 -3.21 -13.08 7.43
C GLY A 37 -3.46 -13.09 5.92
N ILE A 38 -3.54 -14.28 5.34
CA ILE A 38 -3.91 -14.49 3.94
C ILE A 38 -5.15 -15.38 3.94
N PHE A 39 -6.19 -14.90 3.27
CA PHE A 39 -7.52 -15.50 3.31
C PHE A 39 -7.98 -15.81 1.89
N LYS A 40 -8.65 -16.96 1.74
CA LYS A 40 -9.40 -17.30 0.53
C LYS A 40 -10.87 -17.44 0.91
N ILE A 41 -11.72 -16.63 0.28
CA ILE A 41 -13.16 -16.67 0.45
C ILE A 41 -13.74 -17.24 -0.84
N SER A 42 -14.26 -18.46 -0.78
CA SER A 42 -14.80 -19.17 -1.94
C SER A 42 -16.33 -19.25 -1.91
N ILE A 43 -16.94 -19.52 -3.06
CA ILE A 43 -18.40 -19.73 -3.18
C ILE A 43 -19.18 -18.50 -2.70
N ILE A 44 -18.65 -17.30 -2.97
CA ILE A 44 -19.34 -16.06 -2.67
C ILE A 44 -20.56 -16.01 -3.58
N SER A 45 -21.74 -15.84 -2.99
CA SER A 45 -23.00 -15.68 -3.69
C SER A 45 -23.54 -14.28 -3.50
N GLY A 46 -24.20 -13.74 -4.53
CA GLY A 46 -24.86 -12.45 -4.44
C GLY A 46 -26.19 -12.57 -3.72
N LYS A 47 -26.40 -11.76 -2.69
CA LYS A 47 -27.75 -11.40 -2.25
C LYS A 47 -28.15 -10.10 -2.93
N ARG A 48 -29.25 -10.11 -3.68
CA ARG A 48 -29.85 -8.88 -4.20
C ARG A 48 -30.19 -8.00 -3.01
N ARG A 49 -29.55 -6.83 -2.89
CA ARG A 49 -29.93 -5.85 -1.87
C ARG A 49 -31.21 -5.19 -2.35
N ASP A 50 -32.30 -5.41 -1.63
CA ASP A 50 -33.48 -4.58 -1.78
C ASP A 50 -33.15 -3.16 -1.29
N LEU A 51 -33.63 -2.15 -2.00
CA LEU A 51 -33.41 -0.75 -1.65
C LEU A 51 -34.01 -0.51 -0.26
N VAL A 52 -33.19 -0.10 0.70
CA VAL A 52 -33.66 0.34 2.02
C VAL A 52 -34.60 1.53 1.80
N PRO A 53 -35.85 1.51 2.29
CA PRO A 53 -36.74 2.65 2.19
C PRO A 53 -36.10 3.88 2.85
N LYS A 54 -36.08 5.02 2.15
CA LYS A 54 -35.65 6.29 2.72
C LYS A 54 -36.64 6.73 3.80
N ASN A 55 -36.33 6.47 5.07
CA ASN A 55 -36.90 7.27 6.14
C ASN A 55 -36.20 8.63 6.14
N LYS A 56 -36.98 9.67 5.88
CA LYS A 56 -36.63 11.06 6.24
C LYS A 56 -36.85 11.23 7.73
N ASN A 57 -36.07 12.17 8.29
CA ASN A 57 -36.02 12.71 9.66
C ASN A 57 -34.79 12.20 10.40
N GLU A 58 -33.98 13.01 11.08
CA GLU A 58 -33.71 14.45 11.13
C GLU A 58 -32.54 14.57 12.14
N ASP A 59 -31.76 15.64 12.00
CA ASP A 59 -30.90 16.24 13.03
C ASP A 59 -29.46 15.73 13.25
N GLY A 60 -28.61 16.71 13.58
CA GLY A 60 -27.14 16.76 13.51
C GLY A 60 -26.36 15.74 14.36
N THR A 61 -25.03 15.68 14.23
CA THR A 61 -24.10 16.75 14.65
C THR A 61 -22.84 16.82 13.78
N ASP A 62 -22.26 18.01 13.71
CA ASP A 62 -20.93 18.28 13.16
C ASP A 62 -19.87 17.36 13.77
N MET A 63 -19.07 16.72 12.92
CA MET A 63 -17.88 15.99 13.34
C MET A 63 -16.71 16.96 13.31
N ASP A 64 -16.39 17.55 14.46
CA ASP A 64 -15.11 18.21 14.67
C ASP A 64 -13.99 17.17 14.52
N SER A 65 -13.11 17.42 13.56
CA SER A 65 -11.93 16.60 13.28
C SER A 65 -10.70 17.33 13.78
N ASP A 66 -10.40 17.20 15.07
CA ASP A 66 -9.10 17.54 15.63
C ASP A 66 -8.51 16.30 16.32
N SER A 67 -7.44 15.75 15.73
CA SER A 67 -6.35 15.16 16.48
C SER A 67 -5.06 15.31 15.68
N SER A 68 -4.27 16.32 16.04
CA SER A 68 -2.84 16.30 15.78
C SER A 68 -2.18 15.53 16.93
N ASP A 69 -2.06 14.21 16.80
CA ASP A 69 -1.14 13.45 17.65
C ASP A 69 0.27 13.78 17.18
N SER A 70 0.91 14.68 17.93
CA SER A 70 2.36 14.81 17.93
C SER A 70 2.88 13.74 18.88
N ASP A 71 3.16 12.56 18.34
CA ASP A 71 3.79 11.51 19.14
C ASP A 71 5.20 11.97 19.56
N GLU A 72 5.42 11.97 20.87
CA GLU A 72 6.74 12.11 21.49
C GLU A 72 7.65 10.96 20.99
N ASP A 73 8.88 11.32 20.63
CA ASP A 73 9.94 10.43 20.16
C ASP A 73 10.29 9.34 21.20
N GLY A 74 9.51 8.26 21.23
CA GLY A 74 9.85 7.04 21.93
C GLY A 74 10.95 6.32 21.15
N ALA A 75 12.22 6.64 21.42
CA ALA A 75 13.45 5.95 20.96
C ALA A 75 13.24 4.93 19.82
N GLY A 76 12.85 5.43 18.65
CA GLY A 76 12.30 4.61 17.57
C GLY A 76 13.38 3.79 16.89
N SER A 77 13.19 2.48 16.81
CA SER A 77 13.95 1.65 15.86
C SER A 77 13.79 2.24 14.46
N SER A 78 14.88 2.37 13.71
CA SER A 78 14.80 2.89 12.33
C SER A 78 13.77 2.10 11.52
N PRO A 79 12.91 2.78 10.74
CA PRO A 79 11.86 2.14 9.95
C PRO A 79 12.49 1.18 8.94
N VAL A 80 11.86 0.01 8.77
CA VAL A 80 12.32 -1.01 7.82
C VAL A 80 11.18 -1.36 6.88
N LEU A 81 11.38 -1.10 5.59
CA LEU A 81 10.50 -1.59 4.54
C LEU A 81 10.89 -3.03 4.21
N GLN A 82 9.90 -3.93 4.15
CA GLN A 82 10.12 -5.35 3.85
C GLN A 82 9.26 -5.79 2.69
N ALA A 83 9.87 -6.49 1.73
CA ALA A 83 9.17 -7.15 0.63
C ALA A 83 9.08 -8.67 0.91
N TRP A 84 7.92 -9.27 0.67
CA TRP A 84 7.63 -10.67 0.99
C TRP A 84 7.03 -11.39 -0.21
N ASP A 85 7.48 -12.62 -0.49
CA ASP A 85 6.88 -13.47 -1.52
C ASP A 85 5.81 -14.36 -0.88
N LEU A 86 4.54 -14.08 -1.12
CA LEU A 86 3.43 -14.84 -0.54
C LEU A 86 2.95 -16.00 -1.42
N SER A 87 3.66 -16.33 -2.50
CA SER A 87 3.24 -17.35 -3.48
C SER A 87 3.02 -18.72 -2.85
N TYR A 88 3.89 -19.13 -1.91
CA TYR A 88 3.74 -20.40 -1.20
C TYR A 88 2.43 -20.45 -0.38
N HIS A 89 2.15 -19.39 0.36
CA HIS A 89 0.95 -19.29 1.20
C HIS A 89 -0.33 -19.26 0.36
N LEU A 90 -0.30 -18.57 -0.79
CA LEU A 90 -1.42 -18.55 -1.73
C LEU A 90 -1.70 -19.94 -2.32
N LYS A 91 -0.64 -20.68 -2.70
CA LYS A 91 -0.78 -22.06 -3.19
C LYS A 91 -1.36 -23.00 -2.13
N ALA A 92 -0.94 -22.85 -0.87
CA ALA A 92 -1.48 -23.66 0.23
C ALA A 92 -3.00 -23.46 0.43
N LEU A 93 -3.55 -22.29 0.10
CA LEU A 93 -5.01 -22.04 0.13
C LEU A 93 -5.77 -22.71 -1.04
N GLU A 94 -5.07 -23.20 -2.05
CA GLU A 94 -5.67 -23.89 -3.20
C GLU A 94 -5.75 -25.40 -3.06
N GLU A 95 -5.00 -25.96 -2.11
CA GLU A 95 -5.01 -27.40 -1.85
C GLU A 95 -6.37 -27.85 -1.25
N PRO A 96 -6.95 -28.96 -1.75
CA PRO A 96 -8.27 -29.40 -1.31
C PRO A 96 -8.27 -29.84 0.16
N GLU A 97 -9.27 -29.39 0.91
CA GLU A 97 -9.48 -29.65 2.35
C GLU A 97 -9.53 -31.15 2.74
N ALA A 98 -9.54 -32.06 1.77
CA ALA A 98 -9.64 -33.51 1.95
C ALA A 98 -8.44 -34.16 2.67
N GLU A 99 -7.29 -33.49 2.76
CA GLU A 99 -6.12 -33.98 3.53
C GLU A 99 -5.79 -33.11 4.76
N ALA A 100 -6.57 -32.05 5.04
CA ALA A 100 -6.40 -31.19 6.20
C ALA A 100 -7.00 -31.83 7.48
N GLY A 101 -6.49 -33.01 7.84
CA GLY A 101 -6.68 -33.55 9.18
C GLY A 101 -6.12 -32.57 10.21
N LEU A 102 -6.99 -32.06 11.09
CA LEU A 102 -6.69 -31.19 12.23
C LEU A 102 -6.12 -29.81 11.88
N GLY A 103 -7.02 -28.91 11.44
CA GLY A 103 -7.19 -27.52 11.92
C GLY A 103 -6.01 -26.74 12.55
N GLY A 104 -4.80 -26.87 12.03
CA GLY A 104 -3.67 -26.04 12.41
C GLY A 104 -3.58 -24.84 11.48
N SER A 105 -3.73 -23.63 12.02
CA SER A 105 -3.22 -22.43 11.34
C SER A 105 -1.71 -22.64 11.15
N THR A 106 -1.27 -22.96 9.93
CA THR A 106 0.15 -23.16 9.65
C THR A 106 0.82 -21.79 9.69
N VAL A 107 1.37 -21.43 10.86
CA VAL A 107 2.29 -20.30 10.97
C VAL A 107 3.54 -20.66 10.20
N SER A 108 3.63 -20.15 8.97
CA SER A 108 4.81 -20.31 8.13
C SER A 108 5.73 -19.12 8.39
N ASN A 109 6.90 -19.42 8.98
CA ASN A 109 7.93 -18.44 9.23
C ASN A 109 8.79 -18.27 7.97
N GLN A 110 8.35 -17.40 7.07
CA GLN A 110 9.14 -16.99 5.91
C GLN A 110 10.10 -15.85 6.30
N ALA A 111 11.20 -15.67 5.55
CA ALA A 111 12.02 -14.48 5.63
C ALA A 111 11.63 -13.50 4.51
N PRO A 112 11.69 -12.17 4.72
CA PRO A 112 11.44 -11.22 3.65
C PRO A 112 12.48 -11.40 2.53
N ILE A 113 12.07 -11.16 1.29
CA ILE A 113 12.94 -11.11 0.12
C ILE A 113 13.98 -10.01 0.30
N VAL A 114 13.53 -8.84 0.76
CA VAL A 114 14.38 -7.67 1.00
C VAL A 114 13.97 -6.97 2.29
N LYS A 115 14.98 -6.47 3.01
CA LYS A 115 14.84 -5.51 4.10
C LYS A 115 15.57 -4.22 3.74
N PHE A 116 14.86 -3.11 3.75
CA PHE A 116 15.43 -1.80 3.47
C PHE A 116 15.24 -0.88 4.67
N ALA A 117 16.36 -0.51 5.28
CA ALA A 117 16.40 0.28 6.52
C ALA A 117 17.03 1.67 6.31
N ARG A 118 16.93 2.24 5.10
CA ARG A 118 17.49 3.57 4.80
C ARG A 118 16.47 4.70 4.87
N HIS A 119 15.18 4.38 5.02
CA HIS A 119 14.18 5.40 5.35
C HIS A 119 14.59 6.09 6.65
N LYS A 120 14.54 7.42 6.64
CA LYS A 120 15.00 8.21 7.79
C LYS A 120 13.94 8.28 8.90
N ASP A 121 12.70 7.98 8.56
CA ASP A 121 11.53 8.04 9.43
C ASP A 121 10.37 7.25 8.78
N GLU A 122 9.30 6.95 9.52
CA GLU A 122 8.20 6.13 9.00
C GLU A 122 7.65 6.68 7.67
N GLY A 123 7.22 5.78 6.78
CA GLY A 123 6.86 6.11 5.40
C GLY A 123 5.52 5.50 5.00
N TYR A 124 4.51 6.36 4.82
CA TYR A 124 3.14 5.95 4.51
C TYR A 124 2.82 5.93 3.01
N ALA A 125 3.71 6.46 2.17
CA ALA A 125 3.53 6.55 0.72
C ALA A 125 4.32 5.46 0.00
N ILE A 126 3.62 4.55 -0.69
CA ILE A 126 4.22 3.52 -1.55
C ILE A 126 3.33 3.38 -2.78
N ASP A 127 3.95 3.29 -3.96
CA ASP A 127 3.22 2.93 -5.18
C ASP A 127 4.07 2.10 -6.14
N TRP A 128 3.44 1.10 -6.77
CA TRP A 128 4.05 0.22 -7.75
C TRP A 128 3.82 0.77 -9.16
N SER A 129 4.85 0.71 -10.01
CA SER A 129 4.69 1.11 -11.40
C SER A 129 3.74 0.16 -12.11
N PRO A 130 2.67 0.67 -12.76
CA PRO A 130 1.77 -0.17 -13.54
C PRO A 130 2.39 -0.61 -14.87
N LEU A 131 3.50 0.02 -15.30
CA LEU A 131 4.13 -0.19 -16.60
C LEU A 131 5.42 -1.02 -16.53
N VAL A 132 6.07 -1.07 -15.36
CA VAL A 132 7.32 -1.82 -15.15
C VAL A 132 7.15 -2.74 -13.96
N ALA A 133 6.99 -4.04 -14.24
CA ALA A 133 6.82 -5.05 -13.21
C ALA A 133 7.97 -5.03 -12.21
N GLY A 134 7.64 -4.94 -10.93
CA GLY A 134 8.61 -4.90 -9.84
C GLY A 134 9.18 -3.52 -9.54
N ARG A 135 8.94 -2.48 -10.35
CA ARG A 135 9.35 -1.11 -10.00
C ARG A 135 8.40 -0.52 -8.97
N LEU A 136 8.93 0.14 -7.94
CA LEU A 136 8.12 0.90 -6.97
C LEU A 136 8.84 2.17 -6.52
N VAL A 137 8.06 3.09 -5.94
CA VAL A 137 8.58 4.23 -5.17
C VAL A 137 8.09 4.16 -3.73
N SER A 138 8.94 4.59 -2.79
CA SER A 138 8.58 4.72 -1.39
C SER A 138 9.02 6.06 -0.81
N GLY A 139 8.11 6.75 -0.11
CA GLY A 139 8.36 8.03 0.56
C GLY A 139 8.56 7.86 2.07
N ASP A 140 9.14 8.87 2.73
CA ASP A 140 9.19 8.95 4.20
C ASP A 140 8.83 10.32 4.76
N CYS A 141 8.67 10.37 6.09
CA CYS A 141 8.39 11.59 6.84
C CYS A 141 9.54 12.63 6.81
N LYS A 142 10.72 12.28 6.30
CA LYS A 142 11.86 13.19 6.15
C LYS A 142 12.20 13.37 4.66
N ASN A 143 11.17 13.68 3.88
CA ASN A 143 11.21 14.17 2.50
C ASN A 143 11.94 13.30 1.45
N CYS A 144 12.34 12.08 1.78
CA CYS A 144 13.07 11.22 0.87
C CYS A 144 12.11 10.32 0.11
N ILE A 145 12.24 10.30 -1.22
CA ILE A 145 11.54 9.34 -2.09
C ILE A 145 12.59 8.41 -2.68
N ASN A 146 12.48 7.11 -2.42
CA ASN A 146 13.41 6.09 -2.87
C ASN A 146 12.83 5.35 -4.08
N LEU A 147 13.63 5.23 -5.15
CA LEU A 147 13.29 4.44 -6.34
C LEU A 147 13.84 3.03 -6.21
N TRP A 148 12.97 2.05 -6.46
CA TRP A 148 13.29 0.65 -6.44
C TRP A 148 13.13 0.08 -7.83
N GLU A 149 14.24 -0.30 -8.45
CA GLU A 149 14.25 -0.93 -9.76
C GLU A 149 14.38 -2.45 -9.61
N PRO A 150 13.61 -3.25 -10.38
CA PRO A 150 13.74 -4.69 -10.33
C PRO A 150 15.14 -5.12 -10.79
N ALA A 151 15.74 -6.06 -10.05
CA ALA A 151 17.01 -6.69 -10.40
C ALA A 151 16.76 -8.06 -11.07
N SER A 152 17.79 -8.59 -11.73
CA SER A 152 17.69 -9.87 -12.47
C SER A 152 17.52 -11.10 -11.59
N ASP A 153 17.79 -10.99 -10.30
CA ASP A 153 17.78 -12.06 -9.30
C ASP A 153 16.50 -12.04 -8.42
N SER A 154 15.41 -11.45 -8.91
CA SER A 154 14.16 -11.25 -8.17
C SER A 154 14.34 -10.39 -6.90
N SER A 155 15.37 -9.55 -6.87
CA SER A 155 15.58 -8.52 -5.85
C SER A 155 15.37 -7.11 -6.43
N TRP A 156 15.80 -6.08 -5.71
CA TRP A 156 15.72 -4.69 -6.13
C TRP A 156 17.07 -3.98 -6.07
N ASN A 157 17.36 -3.21 -7.12
CA ASN A 157 18.37 -2.18 -7.11
C ASN A 157 17.72 -0.89 -6.60
N ILE A 158 18.12 -0.45 -5.41
CA ILE A 158 17.58 0.76 -4.79
C ILE A 158 18.62 1.87 -4.95
N ASP A 159 18.23 2.98 -5.58
CA ASP A 159 19.15 4.11 -5.80
C ASP A 159 19.66 4.62 -4.44
N PRO A 160 20.99 4.73 -4.22
CA PRO A 160 21.51 5.30 -2.99
C PRO A 160 21.16 6.78 -2.78
N ASN A 161 20.78 7.50 -3.84
CA ASN A 161 20.39 8.89 -3.81
C ASN A 161 18.85 9.00 -3.94
N PRO A 162 18.13 9.26 -2.84
CA PRO A 162 16.69 9.49 -2.93
C PRO A 162 16.38 10.77 -3.72
N PHE A 163 15.21 10.85 -4.33
CA PHE A 163 14.70 12.11 -4.84
C PHE A 163 14.39 13.05 -3.67
N ILE A 164 14.87 14.29 -3.79
CA ILE A 164 14.68 15.37 -2.81
C ILE A 164 14.00 16.54 -3.53
N GLY A 165 12.68 16.56 -3.51
CA GLY A 165 11.85 17.65 -4.06
C GLY A 165 11.12 18.46 -2.98
N HIS A 166 10.70 17.77 -1.91
CA HIS A 166 9.89 18.29 -0.82
C HIS A 166 10.72 18.77 0.38
N THR A 167 10.11 19.58 1.24
CA THR A 167 10.72 20.05 2.51
C THR A 167 10.09 19.41 3.75
N ALA A 168 9.06 18.59 3.59
CA ALA A 168 8.36 17.91 4.68
C ALA A 168 7.98 16.46 4.31
N SER A 169 7.18 15.81 5.16
CA SER A 169 6.71 14.43 4.98
C SER A 169 6.03 14.21 3.64
N VAL A 170 6.36 13.11 2.96
CA VAL A 170 5.72 12.67 1.71
C VAL A 170 4.66 11.62 2.04
N PHE A 171 3.40 11.92 1.75
CA PHE A 171 2.26 11.08 2.16
C PHE A 171 1.53 10.42 0.98
N VAL A 172 1.70 10.93 -0.24
CA VAL A 172 1.14 10.32 -1.47
C VAL A 172 2.23 10.21 -2.52
N LEU A 173 2.27 9.04 -3.17
CA LEU A 173 3.02 8.76 -4.38
C LEU A 173 2.09 8.06 -5.36
N GLN A 174 2.17 8.44 -6.63
CA GLN A 174 1.38 7.78 -7.67
C GLN A 174 2.15 7.77 -9.00
N TRP A 175 2.45 6.59 -9.51
CA TRP A 175 3.03 6.39 -10.83
C TRP A 175 2.06 6.82 -11.93
N SER A 176 2.63 7.35 -13.01
CA SER A 176 1.88 7.60 -14.22
C SER A 176 1.41 6.27 -14.83
N PRO A 177 0.13 6.18 -15.22
CA PRO A 177 -0.39 4.98 -15.88
C PRO A 177 0.06 4.86 -17.34
N THR A 178 0.65 5.91 -17.91
CA THR A 178 1.00 5.98 -19.34
C THR A 178 2.47 6.35 -19.60
N GLU A 179 3.15 6.95 -18.63
CA GLU A 179 4.55 7.35 -18.78
C GLU A 179 5.48 6.53 -17.89
N LEU A 180 6.43 5.83 -18.51
CA LEU A 180 7.29 4.83 -17.88
C LEU A 180 8.14 5.35 -16.72
N PHE A 181 8.48 6.64 -16.74
CA PHE A 181 9.45 7.25 -15.83
C PHE A 181 8.87 8.45 -15.08
N VAL A 182 7.55 8.56 -14.97
CA VAL A 182 6.91 9.70 -14.32
C VAL A 182 6.05 9.24 -13.17
N PHE A 183 6.20 9.88 -12.02
CA PHE A 183 5.30 9.74 -10.89
C PHE A 183 5.01 11.12 -10.28
N ALA A 184 3.89 11.23 -9.59
CA ALA A 184 3.51 12.40 -8.81
C ALA A 184 3.73 12.13 -7.31
N SER A 185 4.11 13.16 -6.58
CA SER A 185 4.33 13.14 -5.13
C SER A 185 3.60 14.31 -4.46
N CYS A 186 3.02 14.08 -3.28
CA CYS A 186 2.41 15.15 -2.47
C CYS A 186 3.01 15.15 -1.06
N SER A 187 3.19 16.36 -0.51
CA SER A 187 3.79 16.56 0.81
C SER A 187 3.00 17.52 1.69
N VAL A 188 3.19 17.37 3.01
CA VAL A 188 2.68 18.28 4.03
C VAL A 188 3.25 19.70 3.86
N ASP A 189 4.32 19.88 3.09
CA ASP A 189 4.84 21.20 2.73
C ASP A 189 3.90 22.03 1.82
N GLY A 190 2.76 21.46 1.43
CA GLY A 190 1.73 22.11 0.63
C GLY A 190 1.95 22.01 -0.89
N ASN A 191 2.99 21.29 -1.34
CA ASN A 191 3.31 21.15 -2.75
C ASN A 191 3.01 19.74 -3.29
N ILE A 192 2.72 19.71 -4.59
CA ILE A 192 2.70 18.50 -5.42
C ILE A 192 3.86 18.61 -6.40
N CYS A 193 4.62 17.54 -6.60
CA CYS A 193 5.74 17.48 -7.54
C CYS A 193 5.50 16.36 -8.56
N ASN A 194 5.92 16.59 -9.81
CA ASN A 194 6.00 15.55 -10.83
C ASN A 194 7.48 15.24 -11.03
N ASP A 195 7.89 14.03 -10.67
CA ASP A 195 9.28 13.61 -10.78
C ASP A 195 9.46 12.79 -12.06
N LEU A 196 10.40 13.23 -12.90
CA LEU A 196 10.92 12.45 -14.00
C LEU A 196 12.03 11.58 -13.42
N GLY A 197 11.98 10.26 -13.60
CA GLY A 197 12.86 9.25 -13.00
C GLY A 197 14.37 9.39 -13.27
N TYR A 198 14.81 10.49 -13.88
CA TYR A 198 16.19 10.85 -14.13
C TYR A 198 16.56 12.31 -13.76
N SER A 199 15.59 13.14 -13.33
CA SER A 199 15.83 14.51 -12.85
C SER A 199 14.59 15.06 -12.13
N CYS A 200 14.73 15.46 -10.86
CA CYS A 200 13.69 16.21 -10.14
C CYS A 200 13.46 17.56 -10.84
N GLY A 201 12.36 17.66 -11.58
CA GLY A 201 11.86 18.92 -12.12
C GLY A 201 10.77 19.43 -11.18
N LYS A 202 11.01 20.52 -10.47
CA LYS A 202 9.96 21.17 -9.68
C LYS A 202 8.85 21.67 -10.60
N VAL A 203 7.66 21.10 -10.48
CA VAL A 203 6.43 21.70 -11.00
C VAL A 203 5.70 22.30 -9.81
N SER A 204 5.83 23.62 -9.62
CA SER A 204 5.04 24.33 -8.61
C SER A 204 3.62 24.54 -9.13
N CYS A 205 2.64 23.80 -8.60
CA CYS A 205 1.24 24.15 -8.76
C CYS A 205 0.84 25.18 -7.69
N SER A 206 0.85 26.46 -8.05
CA SER A 206 0.22 27.50 -7.23
C SER A 206 -1.29 27.42 -7.38
N PHE A 207 -2.02 27.11 -6.30
CA PHE A 207 -3.45 27.42 -6.24
C PHE A 207 -3.58 28.94 -6.14
N ASP A 208 -4.07 29.56 -7.20
CA ASP A 208 -4.47 30.96 -7.16
C ASP A 208 -5.74 31.04 -6.29
N GLN A 209 -5.57 31.46 -5.04
CA GLN A 209 -6.69 31.69 -4.15
C GLN A 209 -7.30 33.03 -4.56
N GLY A 210 -8.21 32.94 -5.54
CA GLY A 210 -8.95 34.08 -6.08
C GLY A 210 -9.59 34.91 -4.96
N ALA A 211 -9.35 36.21 -5.04
CA ALA A 211 -9.85 37.25 -4.15
C ALA A 211 -11.38 37.39 -4.15
#